data_AF-A0A2E5NU56-F1
#
_entry.id   AF-A0A2E5NU56-F1
#
_cell.length_a   1.000
_cell.length_b   1.000
_cell.length_c   1.000
_cell.angle_alpha   90.00
_cell.angle_beta   90.00
_cell.angle_gamma   90.00
#
_symmetry.space_group_name_H-M   'P 1'
#
loop_
_entity.id
_entity.type
_entity.pdbx_description
1 polymer ?
#
loop_
_entity_poly.entity_id
_entity_poly.type
_entity_poly.pdbx_seq_one_letter_code
_entity_poly.pdbx_strand_id
1 'polypeptide(L)'
;MVNNPSRASGSTSLSSLVVADITPPEPLTLAYLGPTGTFTEQALFTQPDLMALDLRRTPSMPDVFRQVVTGESDLGFAAIENSIEGSVNVTQDTLAFEVDLLIQREVVISIQLNLMVAPGTSLGDVERVCSYPHAIAQCRSWLAENLPDAEVQATNSTADAARRLFETPDGHTAAIAPGRAAEAYSLDVLAEDIEDHPENQTRFVLVAVDGIPAPTGHDKTSLVVFQRADRPGSLLGILQEFAARSINLTRLESRPTKQGLGDYCFLMDLEGHLADELVADCLRNLHMKHGNVKFLGSYPAAGVNGDNVRTEVSEASLSADEWLADLRGRILR
;
A
#
# COMPACT_ATOMS: atom_id res chain seq x y z
N MET A 1 1.06 -21.85 -84.09
CA MET A 1 2.18 -22.11 -83.16
C MET A 1 1.87 -21.42 -81.85
N VAL A 2 1.87 -22.20 -80.74
CA VAL A 2 1.76 -21.82 -79.31
C VAL A 2 0.42 -21.14 -78.92
N ASN A 3 -0.62 -21.75 -78.34
CA ASN A 3 -0.86 -22.76 -77.28
C ASN A 3 -0.83 -22.21 -75.83
N ASN A 4 -1.93 -22.51 -75.09
CA ASN A 4 -2.21 -22.43 -73.63
C ASN A 4 -2.73 -21.11 -72.98
N PRO A 5 -3.48 -21.17 -71.85
CA PRO A 5 -4.71 -21.95 -71.57
C PRO A 5 -5.77 -21.19 -70.72
N SER A 6 -6.86 -21.90 -70.40
CA SER A 6 -8.00 -21.53 -69.53
C SER A 6 -7.66 -21.33 -68.04
N ARG A 7 -8.50 -20.57 -67.32
CA ARG A 7 -8.91 -20.73 -65.90
C ARG A 7 -10.00 -19.71 -65.57
N ALA A 8 -11.25 -20.14 -65.39
CA ALA A 8 -11.86 -20.66 -64.15
C ALA A 8 -12.61 -19.56 -63.39
N SER A 9 -13.94 -19.61 -63.50
CA SER A 9 -14.93 -18.84 -62.75
C SER A 9 -14.86 -19.21 -61.26
N GLY A 10 -14.39 -18.26 -60.44
CA GLY A 10 -14.39 -18.36 -58.98
C GLY A 10 -15.63 -17.69 -58.39
N SER A 11 -16.50 -18.52 -57.82
CA SER A 11 -17.61 -18.18 -56.93
C SER A 11 -17.16 -17.22 -55.82
N THR A 12 -17.82 -16.06 -55.72
CA THR A 12 -17.69 -15.13 -54.60
C THR A 12 -18.46 -15.71 -53.41
N SER A 13 -17.78 -16.53 -52.60
CA SER A 13 -18.24 -16.93 -51.28
C SER A 13 -18.22 -15.70 -50.36
N LEU A 14 -19.40 -15.28 -49.90
CA LEU A 14 -19.55 -14.29 -48.84
C LEU A 14 -18.92 -14.86 -47.57
N SER A 15 -17.69 -14.44 -47.29
CA SER A 15 -17.00 -14.71 -46.04
C SER A 15 -17.84 -14.16 -44.89
N SER A 16 -18.31 -15.07 -44.04
CA SER A 16 -18.87 -14.79 -42.74
C SER A 16 -17.88 -13.95 -41.92
N LEU A 17 -18.23 -12.70 -41.68
CA LEU A 17 -17.62 -11.89 -40.63
C LEU A 17 -17.84 -12.63 -39.31
N VAL A 18 -16.77 -13.25 -38.80
CA VAL A 18 -16.69 -13.66 -37.40
C VAL A 18 -16.75 -12.36 -36.60
N VAL A 19 -17.93 -12.07 -36.05
CA VAL A 19 -18.07 -11.10 -34.98
C VAL A 19 -17.22 -11.67 -33.86
N ALA A 20 -16.02 -11.10 -33.67
CA ALA A 20 -15.24 -11.38 -32.48
C ALA A 20 -16.15 -11.13 -31.30
N ASP A 21 -16.33 -12.14 -30.47
CA ASP A 21 -17.10 -12.06 -29.23
C ASP A 21 -16.33 -11.08 -28.34
N ILE A 22 -16.68 -9.79 -28.39
CA ILE A 22 -16.10 -8.76 -27.53
C ILE A 22 -16.77 -8.97 -26.17
N THR A 23 -16.34 -10.02 -25.48
CA THR A 23 -16.60 -10.14 -24.04
C THR A 23 -15.96 -8.89 -23.43
N PRO A 24 -16.73 -8.05 -22.71
CA PRO A 24 -16.12 -6.93 -22.00
C PRO A 24 -15.00 -7.47 -21.12
N PRO A 25 -13.86 -6.76 -20.99
CA PRO A 25 -12.78 -7.23 -20.12
C PRO A 25 -13.37 -7.53 -18.74
N GLU A 26 -13.04 -8.70 -18.19
CA GLU A 26 -13.48 -9.03 -16.83
C GLU A 26 -13.03 -7.91 -15.88
N PRO A 27 -13.89 -7.51 -14.93
CA PRO A 27 -13.52 -6.46 -14.00
C PRO A 27 -12.26 -6.90 -13.24
N LEU A 28 -11.33 -5.96 -13.05
CA LEU A 28 -10.13 -6.23 -12.27
C LEU A 28 -10.52 -6.73 -10.87
N THR A 29 -9.75 -7.67 -10.37
CA THR A 29 -9.93 -8.34 -9.09
C THR A 29 -8.92 -7.81 -8.08
N LEU A 30 -9.36 -7.54 -6.84
CA LEU A 30 -8.53 -6.96 -5.80
C LEU A 30 -8.58 -7.79 -4.51
N ALA A 31 -7.45 -8.37 -4.13
CA ALA A 31 -7.28 -9.08 -2.87
C ALA A 31 -6.97 -8.12 -1.71
N TYR A 32 -7.57 -8.34 -0.53
CA TYR A 32 -7.26 -7.57 0.68
C TYR A 32 -7.49 -8.38 1.96
N LEU A 33 -6.85 -7.97 3.06
CA LEU A 33 -6.99 -8.63 4.35
C LEU A 33 -8.41 -8.49 4.91
N GLY A 34 -9.08 -9.62 5.14
CA GLY A 34 -10.31 -9.71 5.92
C GLY A 34 -10.06 -9.87 7.43
N PRO A 35 -11.11 -10.09 8.24
CA PRO A 35 -12.52 -10.21 7.86
C PRO A 35 -13.14 -8.84 7.49
N THR A 36 -14.44 -8.83 7.19
CA THR A 36 -15.23 -7.59 7.03
C THR A 36 -15.13 -6.71 8.28
N GLY A 37 -15.08 -5.40 8.11
CA GLY A 37 -15.03 -4.41 9.19
C GLY A 37 -13.61 -4.07 9.66
N THR A 38 -12.57 -4.48 8.94
CA THR A 38 -11.18 -4.13 9.28
C THR A 38 -10.81 -2.71 8.83
N PHE A 39 -9.72 -2.17 9.40
CA PHE A 39 -9.13 -0.92 8.90
C PHE A 39 -8.65 -1.04 7.44
N THR A 40 -8.24 -2.24 6.99
CA THR A 40 -7.92 -2.49 5.57
C THR A 40 -9.13 -2.28 4.68
N GLU A 41 -10.28 -2.83 5.06
CA GLU A 41 -11.52 -2.61 4.30
C GLU A 41 -11.96 -1.13 4.36
N GLN A 42 -11.85 -0.48 5.52
CA GLN A 42 -12.14 0.95 5.66
C GLN A 42 -11.27 1.79 4.72
N ALA A 43 -9.95 1.56 4.70
CA ALA A 43 -9.02 2.26 3.84
C ALA A 43 -9.32 2.03 2.35
N LEU A 44 -9.63 0.78 1.96
CA LEU A 44 -10.03 0.43 0.61
C LEU A 44 -11.30 1.19 0.18
N PHE A 45 -12.29 1.30 1.07
CA PHE A 45 -13.59 1.92 0.77
C PHE A 45 -13.50 3.45 0.68
N THR A 46 -12.42 4.07 1.16
CA THR A 46 -12.13 5.49 0.87
C THR A 46 -11.75 5.75 -0.58
N GLN A 47 -11.51 4.70 -1.37
CA GLN A 47 -11.07 4.76 -2.76
C GLN A 47 -12.19 4.27 -3.70
N PRO A 48 -13.03 5.16 -4.26
CA PRO A 48 -14.18 4.75 -5.05
C PRO A 48 -13.84 3.92 -6.29
N ASP A 49 -12.67 4.16 -6.90
CA ASP A 49 -12.18 3.40 -8.04
C ASP A 49 -11.79 1.98 -7.67
N LEU A 50 -11.20 1.77 -6.49
CA LEU A 50 -10.85 0.43 -5.99
C LEU A 50 -12.08 -0.32 -5.45
N MET A 51 -13.00 0.38 -4.78
CA MET A 51 -14.23 -0.21 -4.25
C MET A 51 -15.14 -0.76 -5.36
N ALA A 52 -15.04 -0.24 -6.58
CA ALA A 52 -15.81 -0.69 -7.75
C ALA A 52 -15.29 -2.00 -8.38
N LEU A 53 -14.17 -2.55 -7.90
CA LEU A 53 -13.56 -3.78 -8.41
C LEU A 53 -14.19 -5.06 -7.82
N ASP A 54 -13.83 -6.23 -8.35
CA ASP A 54 -14.19 -7.52 -7.73
C ASP A 54 -13.32 -7.77 -6.49
N LEU A 55 -13.88 -7.47 -5.31
CA LEU A 55 -13.16 -7.49 -4.04
C LEU A 55 -13.08 -8.89 -3.42
N ARG A 56 -11.86 -9.38 -3.18
CA ARG A 56 -11.56 -10.71 -2.63
C ARG A 56 -10.90 -10.61 -1.26
N ARG A 57 -11.59 -11.10 -0.23
CA ARG A 57 -11.04 -11.16 1.13
C ARG A 57 -10.08 -12.34 1.28
N THR A 58 -8.96 -12.10 1.94
CA THR A 58 -7.98 -13.14 2.30
C THR A 58 -7.82 -13.23 3.82
N PRO A 59 -7.35 -14.37 4.35
CA PRO A 59 -7.19 -14.54 5.80
C PRO A 59 -5.90 -13.91 6.34
N SER A 60 -4.95 -13.50 5.49
CA SER A 60 -3.66 -12.94 5.91
C SER A 60 -3.06 -11.99 4.86
N MET A 61 -2.15 -11.09 5.28
CA MET A 61 -1.41 -10.23 4.35
C MET A 61 -0.54 -11.03 3.35
N PRO A 62 0.20 -12.08 3.76
CA PRO A 62 0.88 -12.95 2.81
C PRO A 62 -0.05 -13.58 1.77
N ASP A 63 -1.28 -13.94 2.15
CA ASP A 63 -2.26 -14.48 1.20
C ASP A 63 -2.74 -13.43 0.18
N VAL A 64 -2.80 -12.14 0.55
CA VAL A 64 -3.05 -11.06 -0.42
C VAL A 64 -1.99 -11.10 -1.51
N PHE A 65 -0.72 -11.10 -1.13
CA PHE A 65 0.39 -11.08 -2.09
C PHE A 65 0.49 -12.38 -2.89
N ARG A 66 0.27 -13.53 -2.26
CA ARG A 66 0.22 -14.83 -2.94
C ARG A 66 -0.83 -14.81 -4.05
N GLN A 67 -2.06 -14.34 -3.78
CA GLN A 67 -3.11 -14.30 -4.80
C GLN A 67 -2.72 -13.44 -6.00
N VAL A 68 -2.03 -12.31 -5.78
CA VAL A 68 -1.53 -11.45 -6.86
C VAL A 68 -0.46 -12.16 -7.68
N VAL A 69 0.53 -12.77 -7.01
CA VAL A 69 1.62 -13.50 -7.68
C VAL A 69 1.11 -14.71 -8.47
N THR A 70 0.09 -15.42 -7.98
CA THR A 70 -0.47 -16.59 -8.66
C THR A 70 -1.48 -16.24 -9.76
N GLY A 71 -1.84 -14.96 -9.91
CA GLY A 71 -2.88 -14.51 -10.84
C GLY A 71 -4.30 -14.86 -10.38
N GLU A 72 -4.50 -15.24 -9.11
CA GLU A 72 -5.83 -15.37 -8.49
C GLU A 72 -6.47 -14.00 -8.23
N SER A 73 -5.69 -12.92 -8.20
CA SER A 73 -6.17 -11.54 -8.19
C SER A 73 -5.23 -10.65 -9.01
N ASP A 74 -5.76 -9.60 -9.61
CA ASP A 74 -4.96 -8.65 -10.41
C ASP A 74 -4.19 -7.67 -9.51
N LEU A 75 -4.80 -7.29 -8.39
CA LEU A 75 -4.30 -6.30 -7.44
C LEU A 75 -4.35 -6.82 -6.01
N GLY A 76 -3.46 -6.30 -5.17
CA GLY A 76 -3.45 -6.56 -3.73
C GLY A 76 -3.45 -5.26 -2.94
N PHE A 77 -4.21 -5.20 -1.84
CA PHE A 77 -4.26 -4.04 -0.95
C PHE A 77 -3.89 -4.44 0.48
N ALA A 78 -2.82 -3.84 1.00
CA ALA A 78 -2.21 -4.26 2.26
C ALA A 78 -1.70 -3.08 3.09
N ALA A 79 -1.87 -3.17 4.42
CA ALA A 79 -1.23 -2.25 5.35
C ALA A 79 0.29 -2.51 5.38
N ILE A 80 1.08 -1.45 5.39
CA ILE A 80 2.55 -1.54 5.42
C ILE A 80 3.17 -0.87 6.65
N GLU A 81 2.47 0.09 7.26
CA GLU A 81 3.02 0.92 8.34
C GLU A 81 1.89 1.61 9.13
N ASN A 82 2.06 1.70 10.44
CA ASN A 82 1.22 2.48 11.35
C ASN A 82 2.09 3.50 12.11
N SER A 83 1.57 4.70 12.37
CA SER A 83 2.35 5.79 12.98
C SER A 83 2.70 5.56 14.46
N ILE A 84 1.96 4.71 15.17
CA ILE A 84 2.19 4.38 16.59
C ILE A 84 2.86 3.01 16.75
N GLU A 85 2.33 1.98 16.09
CA GLU A 85 2.81 0.60 16.19
C GLU A 85 4.02 0.31 15.28
N GLY A 86 4.32 1.24 14.36
CA GLY A 86 5.41 1.12 13.40
C GLY A 86 5.08 0.20 12.23
N SER A 87 6.11 -0.44 11.70
CA SER A 87 6.02 -1.24 10.47
C SER A 87 5.19 -2.51 10.61
N VAL A 88 4.37 -2.80 9.59
CA VAL A 88 3.70 -4.10 9.46
C VAL A 88 4.73 -5.11 8.95
N ASN A 89 5.48 -5.67 9.91
CA ASN A 89 6.64 -6.51 9.66
C ASN A 89 6.40 -7.64 8.65
N VAL A 90 5.26 -8.32 8.73
CA VAL A 90 4.94 -9.43 7.81
C VAL A 90 4.77 -8.93 6.37
N THR A 91 4.10 -7.81 6.17
CA THR A 91 3.92 -7.19 4.84
C THR A 91 5.26 -6.83 4.24
N GLN A 92 6.11 -6.17 5.03
CA GLN A 92 7.43 -5.72 4.60
C GLN A 92 8.38 -6.88 4.30
N ASP A 93 8.43 -7.89 5.17
CA ASP A 93 9.25 -9.08 4.96
C ASP A 93 8.81 -9.84 3.69
N THR A 94 7.50 -10.04 3.48
CA THR A 94 6.99 -10.72 2.28
C THR A 94 7.34 -9.93 1.02
N LEU A 95 7.11 -8.60 0.99
CA LEU A 95 7.50 -7.74 -0.13
C LEU A 95 9.02 -7.74 -0.36
N ALA A 96 9.84 -7.79 0.69
CA ALA A 96 11.28 -7.74 0.56
C ALA A 96 11.86 -9.08 0.06
N PHE A 97 11.36 -10.21 0.54
CA PHE A 97 12.07 -11.49 0.42
C PHE A 97 11.30 -12.60 -0.30
N GLU A 98 9.98 -12.51 -0.44
CA GLU A 98 9.15 -13.65 -0.85
C GLU A 98 8.45 -13.44 -2.20
N VAL A 99 8.12 -12.20 -2.57
CA VAL A 99 7.37 -11.90 -3.79
C VAL A 99 8.01 -10.77 -4.59
N ASP A 100 7.85 -10.79 -5.91
CA ASP A 100 8.24 -9.69 -6.80
C ASP A 100 6.98 -8.95 -7.25
N LEU A 101 6.57 -7.98 -6.44
CA LEU A 101 5.42 -7.11 -6.69
C LEU A 101 5.86 -5.64 -6.69
N LEU A 102 5.14 -4.83 -7.46
CA LEU A 102 5.35 -3.40 -7.57
C LEU A 102 4.17 -2.65 -6.93
N ILE A 103 4.49 -1.72 -6.03
CA ILE A 103 3.55 -0.79 -5.43
C ILE A 103 3.09 0.20 -6.51
N GLN A 104 1.78 0.31 -6.65
CA GLN A 104 1.08 1.12 -7.66
C GLN A 104 0.51 2.42 -7.07
N ARG A 105 0.23 2.44 -5.77
CA ARG A 105 -0.38 3.57 -5.06
C ARG A 105 -0.20 3.37 -3.56
N GLU A 106 -0.11 4.46 -2.80
CA GLU A 106 -0.32 4.43 -1.35
C GLU A 106 -1.61 5.14 -0.93
N VAL A 107 -2.19 4.68 0.18
CA VAL A 107 -3.39 5.26 0.80
C VAL A 107 -3.10 5.41 2.28
N VAL A 108 -3.37 6.58 2.85
CA VAL A 108 -3.20 6.84 4.29
C VAL A 108 -4.54 7.26 4.86
N ILE A 109 -4.96 6.61 5.93
CA ILE A 109 -6.16 6.98 6.69
C ILE A 109 -5.83 7.16 8.17
N SER A 110 -6.58 8.03 8.84
CA SER A 110 -6.60 8.10 10.30
C SER A 110 -7.27 6.87 10.89
N ILE A 111 -6.76 6.41 12.02
CA ILE A 111 -7.23 5.24 12.74
C ILE A 111 -8.16 5.71 13.85
N GLN A 112 -9.44 5.70 13.51
CA GLN A 112 -10.53 6.09 14.40
C GLN A 112 -11.18 4.84 15.00
N LEU A 113 -11.21 4.78 16.32
CA LEU A 113 -11.83 3.71 17.09
C LEU A 113 -13.18 4.20 17.63
N ASN A 114 -14.20 3.38 17.44
CA ASN A 114 -15.59 3.75 17.76
C ASN A 114 -16.15 2.74 18.75
N LEU A 115 -16.88 3.22 19.77
CA LEU A 115 -17.66 2.38 20.66
C LEU A 115 -19.00 2.07 19.99
N MET A 116 -19.26 0.80 19.71
CA MET A 116 -20.49 0.35 19.05
C MET A 116 -21.21 -0.72 19.87
N VAL A 117 -22.53 -0.77 19.72
CA VAL A 117 -23.45 -1.65 20.46
C VAL A 117 -24.50 -2.25 19.52
N ALA A 118 -25.21 -3.27 20.00
CA ALA A 118 -26.38 -3.78 19.30
C ALA A 118 -27.49 -2.71 19.27
N PRO A 119 -28.29 -2.61 18.19
CA PRO A 119 -29.30 -1.57 18.04
C PRO A 119 -30.25 -1.44 19.24
N GLY A 120 -30.46 -0.21 19.70
CA GLY A 120 -31.32 0.10 20.85
C GLY A 120 -30.69 -0.09 22.23
N THR A 121 -29.40 -0.43 22.31
CA THR A 121 -28.62 -0.43 23.56
C THR A 121 -28.14 0.99 23.87
N SER A 122 -28.25 1.45 25.10
CA SER A 122 -27.73 2.76 25.53
C SER A 122 -26.38 2.63 26.23
N LEU A 123 -25.64 3.75 26.34
CA LEU A 123 -24.33 3.75 27.01
C LEU A 123 -24.42 3.28 28.47
N GLY A 124 -25.53 3.58 29.15
CA GLY A 124 -25.74 3.19 30.55
C GLY A 124 -26.02 1.69 30.74
N ASP A 125 -26.30 0.95 29.67
CA ASP A 125 -26.54 -0.50 29.72
C ASP A 125 -25.24 -1.32 29.60
N VAL A 126 -24.13 -0.66 29.22
CA VAL A 126 -22.85 -1.31 28.92
C VAL A 126 -22.14 -1.76 30.20
N GLU A 127 -22.03 -3.07 30.37
CA GLU A 127 -21.30 -3.71 31.46
C GLU A 127 -19.97 -4.33 30.99
N ARG A 128 -19.83 -4.56 29.67
CA ARG A 128 -18.64 -5.18 29.08
C ARG A 128 -18.21 -4.46 27.81
N VAL A 129 -16.89 -4.29 27.65
CA VAL A 129 -16.27 -3.75 26.43
C VAL A 129 -15.33 -4.80 25.84
N CYS A 130 -15.52 -5.14 24.57
CA CYS A 130 -14.67 -6.10 23.87
C CYS A 130 -13.91 -5.48 22.69
N SER A 131 -12.63 -5.81 22.56
CA SER A 131 -11.82 -5.43 21.40
C SER A 131 -10.47 -6.16 21.38
N TYR A 132 -9.67 -5.87 20.36
CA TYR A 132 -8.27 -6.27 20.31
C TYR A 132 -7.48 -5.54 21.41
N PRO A 133 -6.54 -6.20 22.12
CA PRO A 133 -5.83 -5.59 23.25
C PRO A 133 -5.14 -4.25 22.93
N HIS A 134 -4.60 -4.08 21.72
CA HIS A 134 -3.99 -2.80 21.32
C HIS A 134 -5.05 -1.69 21.16
N ALA A 135 -6.24 -2.00 20.62
CA ALA A 135 -7.33 -1.03 20.49
C ALA A 135 -7.89 -0.63 21.86
N ILE A 136 -8.09 -1.59 22.79
CA ILE A 136 -8.42 -1.28 24.19
C ILE A 136 -7.38 -0.33 24.78
N ALA A 137 -6.08 -0.63 24.57
CA ALA A 137 -5.00 0.15 25.15
C ALA A 137 -4.92 1.58 24.60
N GLN A 138 -5.40 1.79 23.38
CA GLN A 138 -5.50 3.10 22.73
C GLN A 138 -6.77 3.87 23.12
N CYS A 139 -7.70 3.31 23.90
CA CYS A 139 -8.93 3.98 24.32
C CYS A 139 -9.04 4.10 25.85
N ARG A 140 -7.92 4.03 26.57
CA ARG A 140 -7.94 3.86 28.03
C ARG A 140 -8.49 5.09 28.75
N SER A 141 -8.17 6.28 28.27
CA SER A 141 -8.61 7.52 28.93
C SER A 141 -10.12 7.66 28.81
N TRP A 142 -10.65 7.44 27.61
CA TRP A 142 -12.08 7.50 27.35
C TRP A 142 -12.86 6.45 28.15
N LEU A 143 -12.36 5.20 28.18
CA LEU A 143 -12.98 4.12 28.95
C LEU A 143 -12.98 4.41 30.45
N ALA A 144 -11.87 4.93 31.00
CA ALA A 144 -11.79 5.28 32.42
C ALA A 144 -12.74 6.41 32.82
N GLU A 145 -13.04 7.34 31.90
CA GLU A 145 -13.94 8.46 32.14
C GLU A 145 -15.43 8.06 31.99
N ASN A 146 -15.76 7.25 30.99
CA ASN A 146 -17.15 7.01 30.58
C ASN A 146 -17.69 5.64 31.00
N LEU A 147 -16.84 4.62 31.13
CA LEU A 147 -17.20 3.24 31.47
C LEU A 147 -16.23 2.65 32.53
N PRO A 148 -16.04 3.32 33.69
CA PRO A 148 -15.01 2.94 34.67
C PRO A 148 -15.21 1.54 35.27
N ASP A 149 -16.45 1.06 35.31
CA ASP A 149 -16.83 -0.22 35.91
C ASP A 149 -16.99 -1.35 34.88
N ALA A 150 -16.83 -1.07 33.58
CA ALA A 150 -17.04 -2.06 32.54
C ALA A 150 -15.90 -3.10 32.50
N GLU A 151 -16.27 -4.37 32.37
CA GLU A 151 -15.30 -5.45 32.19
C GLU A 151 -14.69 -5.41 30.79
N VAL A 152 -13.37 -5.45 30.68
CA VAL A 152 -12.67 -5.50 29.39
C VAL A 152 -12.42 -6.95 28.96
N GLN A 153 -12.89 -7.32 27.77
CA GLN A 153 -12.68 -8.64 27.17
C GLN A 153 -11.84 -8.56 25.89
N ALA A 154 -10.77 -9.36 25.83
CA ALA A 154 -9.93 -9.43 24.64
C ALA A 154 -10.57 -10.28 23.52
N THR A 155 -10.43 -9.81 22.28
CA THR A 155 -10.78 -10.54 21.05
C THR A 155 -9.56 -10.69 20.13
N ASN A 156 -9.72 -11.44 19.04
CA ASN A 156 -8.62 -11.70 18.10
C ASN A 156 -8.33 -10.49 17.18
N SER A 157 -9.32 -9.63 16.96
CA SER A 157 -9.20 -8.38 16.20
C SER A 157 -10.35 -7.44 16.55
N THR A 158 -10.24 -6.17 16.17
CA THR A 158 -11.32 -5.18 16.31
C THR A 158 -12.56 -5.59 15.51
N ALA A 159 -12.37 -6.06 14.27
CA ALA A 159 -13.45 -6.59 13.43
C ALA A 159 -14.11 -7.84 14.03
N ASP A 160 -13.34 -8.73 14.67
CA ASP A 160 -13.88 -9.89 15.39
C ASP A 160 -14.74 -9.48 16.60
N ALA A 161 -14.42 -8.37 17.28
CA ALA A 161 -15.26 -7.85 18.36
C ALA A 161 -16.63 -7.39 17.85
N ALA A 162 -16.66 -6.58 16.78
CA ALA A 162 -17.90 -6.14 16.16
C ALA A 162 -18.73 -7.32 15.62
N ARG A 163 -18.08 -8.29 14.96
CA ARG A 163 -18.76 -9.51 14.46
C ARG A 163 -19.40 -10.31 15.59
N ARG A 164 -18.69 -10.53 16.71
CA ARG A 164 -19.23 -11.27 17.87
C ARG A 164 -20.42 -10.56 18.50
N LEU A 165 -20.33 -9.23 18.64
CA LEU A 165 -21.42 -8.41 19.14
C LEU A 165 -22.68 -8.52 18.27
N PHE A 166 -22.51 -8.56 16.95
CA PHE A 166 -23.62 -8.80 16.01
C PHE A 166 -24.18 -10.22 16.08
N GLU A 167 -23.32 -11.24 16.15
CA GLU A 167 -23.74 -12.65 16.19
C GLU A 167 -24.43 -13.04 17.51
N THR A 168 -24.10 -12.39 18.62
CA THR A 168 -24.64 -12.71 19.95
C THR A 168 -24.91 -11.42 20.74
N PRO A 169 -25.98 -10.68 20.40
CA PRO A 169 -26.35 -9.47 21.13
C PRO A 169 -26.94 -9.84 22.50
N ASP A 170 -26.40 -9.25 23.56
CA ASP A 170 -26.85 -9.44 24.94
C ASP A 170 -27.41 -8.16 25.58
N GLY A 171 -27.32 -7.02 24.89
CA GLY A 171 -27.76 -5.70 25.38
C GLY A 171 -26.85 -5.07 26.43
N HIS A 172 -25.72 -5.71 26.76
CA HIS A 172 -24.80 -5.27 27.82
C HIS A 172 -23.33 -5.21 27.37
N THR A 173 -23.04 -5.72 26.17
CA THR A 173 -21.71 -5.70 25.58
C THR A 173 -21.60 -4.59 24.53
N ALA A 174 -20.52 -3.82 24.61
CA ALA A 174 -20.04 -2.93 23.56
C ALA A 174 -18.77 -3.49 22.91
N ALA A 175 -18.53 -3.10 21.66
CA ALA A 175 -17.31 -3.39 20.94
C ALA A 175 -16.58 -2.10 20.59
N ILE A 176 -15.25 -2.12 20.60
CA ILE A 176 -14.43 -1.05 20.02
C ILE A 176 -13.89 -1.51 18.67
N ALA A 177 -14.25 -0.82 17.59
CA ALA A 177 -13.84 -1.20 16.24
C ALA A 177 -13.84 -0.02 15.25
N PRO A 178 -13.31 -0.19 14.01
CA PRO A 178 -13.40 0.83 12.97
C PRO A 178 -14.85 1.13 12.60
N GLY A 179 -15.16 2.35 12.17
CA GLY A 179 -16.52 2.74 11.77
C GLY A 179 -17.10 1.84 10.67
N ARG A 180 -16.25 1.35 9.76
CA ARG A 180 -16.63 0.36 8.73
C ARG A 180 -17.29 -0.89 9.32
N ALA A 181 -16.88 -1.33 10.51
CA ALA A 181 -17.47 -2.49 11.17
C ALA A 181 -18.92 -2.25 11.61
N ALA A 182 -19.24 -1.04 12.08
CA ALA A 182 -20.61 -0.68 12.44
C ALA A 182 -21.54 -0.74 11.22
N GLU A 183 -21.10 -0.20 10.08
CA GLU A 183 -21.84 -0.29 8.81
C GLU A 183 -21.99 -1.74 8.32
N ALA A 184 -20.93 -2.53 8.40
CA ALA A 184 -20.93 -3.92 7.94
C ALA A 184 -21.88 -4.82 8.74
N TYR A 185 -22.04 -4.53 10.03
CA TYR A 185 -22.78 -5.36 10.98
C TYR A 185 -24.05 -4.69 11.51
N SER A 186 -24.48 -3.55 10.93
CA SER A 186 -25.66 -2.79 11.34
C SER A 186 -25.69 -2.52 12.86
N LEU A 187 -24.56 -2.10 13.42
CA LEU A 187 -24.41 -1.76 14.84
C LEU A 187 -24.60 -0.25 15.04
N ASP A 188 -25.12 0.13 16.21
CA ASP A 188 -25.24 1.54 16.59
C ASP A 188 -23.91 2.02 17.17
N VAL A 189 -23.44 3.18 16.73
CA VAL A 189 -22.26 3.84 17.29
C VAL A 189 -22.70 4.78 18.41
N LEU A 190 -22.22 4.54 19.63
CA LEU A 190 -22.52 5.38 20.80
C LEU A 190 -21.51 6.51 21.00
N ALA A 191 -20.26 6.28 20.60
CA ALA A 191 -19.20 7.28 20.64
C ALA A 191 -18.22 7.04 19.50
N GLU A 192 -17.91 8.12 18.79
CA GLU A 192 -16.93 8.15 17.70
C GLU A 192 -15.59 8.67 18.22
N ASP A 193 -14.51 8.31 17.54
CA ASP A 193 -13.15 8.84 17.75
C ASP A 193 -12.71 8.80 19.23
N ILE A 194 -12.82 7.62 19.87
CA ILE A 194 -12.54 7.42 21.30
C ILE A 194 -11.07 7.04 21.58
N GLU A 195 -10.21 7.05 20.57
CA GLU A 195 -8.77 6.85 20.74
C GLU A 195 -8.08 8.01 21.48
N ASP A 196 -7.07 7.67 22.27
CA ASP A 196 -6.26 8.60 23.06
C ASP A 196 -5.36 9.48 22.15
N HIS A 197 -5.10 9.04 20.91
CA HIS A 197 -4.18 9.64 19.94
C HIS A 197 -4.84 9.82 18.56
N PRO A 198 -5.53 10.95 18.31
CA PRO A 198 -6.24 11.19 17.04
C PRO A 198 -5.32 11.32 15.82
N GLU A 199 -4.02 11.56 16.04
CA GLU A 199 -2.99 11.56 15.01
C GLU A 199 -2.56 10.16 14.53
N ASN A 200 -3.14 9.09 15.06
CA ASN A 200 -2.83 7.72 14.63
C ASN A 200 -3.22 7.52 13.16
N GLN A 201 -2.27 7.12 12.33
CA GLN A 201 -2.47 6.89 10.90
C GLN A 201 -1.91 5.54 10.49
N THR A 202 -2.60 4.87 9.57
CA THR A 202 -2.06 3.69 8.90
C THR A 202 -1.94 3.95 7.42
N ARG A 203 -0.80 3.53 6.90
CA ARG A 203 -0.46 3.55 5.48
C ARG A 203 -0.66 2.17 4.87
N PHE A 204 -1.35 2.18 3.74
CA PHE A 204 -1.68 1.03 2.93
C PHE A 204 -1.08 1.21 1.54
N VAL A 205 -0.81 0.10 0.86
CA VAL A 205 -0.27 0.06 -0.49
C VAL A 205 -1.14 -0.82 -1.38
N LEU A 206 -1.35 -0.36 -2.61
CA LEU A 206 -1.87 -1.16 -3.71
C LEU A 206 -0.67 -1.76 -4.45
N VAL A 207 -0.70 -3.06 -4.73
CA VAL A 207 0.38 -3.78 -5.42
C VAL A 207 -0.14 -4.55 -6.63
N ALA A 208 0.73 -4.74 -7.62
CA ALA A 208 0.49 -5.53 -8.83
C ALA A 208 1.77 -6.29 -9.22
N VAL A 209 1.65 -7.30 -10.09
CA VAL A 209 2.81 -8.06 -10.61
C VAL A 209 3.72 -7.19 -11.48
N ASP A 210 3.13 -6.30 -12.26
CA ASP A 210 3.85 -5.43 -13.20
C ASP A 210 3.15 -4.09 -13.34
N GLY A 211 3.82 -3.13 -13.98
CA GLY A 211 3.37 -1.77 -14.15
C GLY A 211 4.09 -0.81 -13.21
N ILE A 212 4.55 0.31 -13.76
CA ILE A 212 5.00 1.47 -13.01
C ILE A 212 4.08 2.62 -13.42
N PRO A 213 3.30 3.20 -12.49
CA PRO A 213 2.47 4.37 -12.75
C PRO A 213 3.25 5.50 -13.43
N ALA A 214 2.54 6.38 -14.15
CA ALA A 214 3.16 7.59 -14.67
C ALA A 214 3.49 8.56 -13.53
N PRO A 215 4.59 9.33 -13.63
CA PRO A 215 4.97 10.31 -12.60
C PRO A 215 3.87 11.37 -12.45
N THR A 216 3.49 11.63 -11.20
CA THR A 216 2.51 12.67 -10.84
C THR A 216 3.19 13.96 -10.42
N GLY A 217 4.46 13.90 -9.99
CA GLY A 217 5.20 14.99 -9.35
C GLY A 217 5.11 15.01 -7.84
N HIS A 218 4.23 14.20 -7.28
CA HIS A 218 4.15 13.91 -5.87
C HIS A 218 4.24 12.40 -5.71
N ASP A 219 5.42 11.88 -6.01
CA ASP A 219 5.65 10.45 -6.10
C ASP A 219 6.58 9.99 -5.00
N LYS A 220 6.45 8.72 -4.64
CA LYS A 220 7.36 8.02 -3.76
C LYS A 220 7.93 6.84 -4.50
N THR A 221 9.20 6.53 -4.24
CA THR A 221 9.85 5.31 -4.71
C THR A 221 10.27 4.47 -3.51
N SER A 222 9.92 3.19 -3.52
CA SER A 222 10.29 2.24 -2.46
C SER A 222 11.34 1.25 -2.94
N LEU A 223 12.32 0.96 -2.09
CA LEU A 223 13.46 0.10 -2.39
C LEU A 223 13.78 -0.83 -1.21
N VAL A 224 14.39 -1.98 -1.52
CA VAL A 224 15.18 -2.77 -0.57
C VAL A 224 16.63 -2.74 -1.01
N VAL A 225 17.50 -2.14 -0.21
CA VAL A 225 18.94 -2.06 -0.48
C VAL A 225 19.68 -3.04 0.42
N PHE A 226 20.28 -4.06 -0.19
CA PHE A 226 21.07 -5.06 0.52
C PHE A 226 22.49 -4.54 0.74
N GLN A 227 23.05 -4.82 1.91
CA GLN A 227 24.46 -4.52 2.14
C GLN A 227 25.35 -5.48 1.36
N ARG A 228 26.42 -4.97 0.76
CA ARG A 228 27.44 -5.83 0.12
C ARG A 228 28.31 -6.53 1.16
N ALA A 229 28.52 -5.88 2.29
CA ALA A 229 29.18 -6.40 3.49
C ALA A 229 28.77 -5.55 4.69
N ASP A 230 28.60 -6.19 5.85
CA ASP A 230 28.43 -5.49 7.13
C ASP A 230 29.79 -4.98 7.62
N ARG A 231 30.01 -3.69 7.44
CA ARG A 231 31.23 -2.98 7.86
C ARG A 231 30.90 -1.54 8.21
N PRO A 232 31.69 -0.90 9.11
CA PRO A 232 31.53 0.51 9.41
C PRO A 232 31.47 1.36 8.13
N GLY A 233 30.48 2.24 8.05
CA GLY A 233 30.25 3.13 6.89
C GLY A 233 29.45 2.52 5.74
N SER A 234 29.01 1.25 5.82
CA SER A 234 28.21 0.62 4.75
C SER A 234 26.88 1.35 4.51
N LEU A 235 26.11 1.61 5.57
CA LEU A 235 24.88 2.40 5.48
C LEU A 235 25.17 3.85 5.06
N LEU A 236 26.21 4.48 5.60
CA LEU A 236 26.59 5.84 5.22
C LEU A 236 26.84 5.96 3.70
N GLY A 237 27.55 5.00 3.11
CA GLY A 237 27.79 4.97 1.67
C GLY A 237 26.48 4.89 0.87
N ILE A 238 25.50 4.12 1.33
CA ILE A 238 24.16 4.05 0.72
C ILE A 238 23.47 5.42 0.84
N LEU A 239 23.43 6.00 2.04
CA LEU A 239 22.79 7.30 2.29
C LEU A 239 23.43 8.45 1.51
N GLN A 240 24.74 8.37 1.24
CA GLN A 240 25.45 9.35 0.42
C GLN A 240 24.94 9.39 -1.02
N GLU A 241 24.45 8.28 -1.58
CA GLU A 241 23.89 8.29 -2.95
C GLU A 241 22.61 9.12 -3.05
N PHE A 242 21.78 9.13 -2.00
CA PHE A 242 20.59 9.98 -1.93
C PHE A 242 20.96 11.43 -1.60
N ALA A 243 21.79 11.63 -0.57
CA ALA A 243 22.17 12.96 -0.10
C ALA A 243 22.92 13.78 -1.16
N ALA A 244 23.80 13.14 -1.94
CA ALA A 244 24.54 13.81 -3.02
C ALA A 244 23.63 14.36 -4.13
N ARG A 245 22.39 13.89 -4.21
CA ARG A 245 21.38 14.30 -5.21
C ARG A 245 20.21 15.05 -4.59
N SER A 246 20.31 15.42 -3.30
CA SER A 246 19.25 16.07 -2.52
C SER A 246 17.91 15.31 -2.57
N ILE A 247 17.96 13.99 -2.63
CA ILE A 247 16.77 13.14 -2.59
C ILE A 247 16.35 12.95 -1.13
N ASN A 248 15.12 13.35 -0.81
CA ASN A 248 14.57 13.20 0.54
C ASN A 248 14.18 11.73 0.78
N LEU A 249 14.60 11.18 1.93
CA LEU A 249 14.16 9.87 2.39
C LEU A 249 13.04 10.06 3.41
N THR A 250 11.87 9.50 3.11
CA THR A 250 10.71 9.55 4.02
C THR A 250 10.64 8.36 4.95
N ARG A 251 11.35 7.27 4.62
CA ARG A 251 11.45 6.08 5.48
C ARG A 251 12.80 5.40 5.31
N LEU A 252 13.35 4.91 6.42
CA LEU A 252 14.56 4.09 6.46
C LEU A 252 14.46 3.09 7.62
N GLU A 253 14.35 1.80 7.30
CA GLU A 253 14.31 0.73 8.29
C GLU A 253 15.31 -0.38 7.97
N SER A 254 16.07 -0.83 8.96
CA SER A 254 16.96 -2.00 8.85
C SER A 254 16.20 -3.29 9.11
N ARG A 255 16.38 -4.30 8.26
CA ARG A 255 15.80 -5.65 8.43
C ARG A 255 16.88 -6.71 8.33
N PRO A 256 16.91 -7.72 9.22
CA PRO A 256 17.81 -8.86 9.05
C PRO A 256 17.40 -9.69 7.84
N THR A 257 18.35 -10.08 6.98
CA THR A 257 18.07 -10.87 5.76
C THR A 257 17.74 -12.34 6.05
N LYS A 258 17.88 -12.77 7.32
CA LYS A 258 17.76 -14.17 7.78
C LYS A 258 18.80 -15.13 7.18
N GLN A 259 19.82 -14.63 6.46
CA GLN A 259 20.91 -15.43 5.90
C GLN A 259 22.10 -15.61 6.88
N GLY A 260 22.20 -14.74 7.88
CA GLY A 260 23.22 -14.82 8.93
C GLY A 260 23.12 -13.66 9.92
N LEU A 261 23.76 -13.79 11.09
CA LEU A 261 23.88 -12.69 12.05
C LEU A 261 24.78 -11.60 11.45
N GLY A 262 24.33 -10.35 11.50
CA GLY A 262 25.03 -9.21 10.92
C GLY A 262 24.66 -8.92 9.46
N ASP A 263 23.84 -9.75 8.81
CA ASP A 263 23.41 -9.49 7.44
C ASP A 263 22.07 -8.74 7.42
N TYR A 264 22.10 -7.51 6.92
CA TYR A 264 20.97 -6.59 6.90
C TYR A 264 20.68 -6.07 5.49
N CYS A 265 19.41 -5.84 5.23
CA CYS A 265 18.95 -4.95 4.17
C CYS A 265 18.25 -3.74 4.77
N PHE A 266 18.07 -2.71 3.94
CA PHE A 266 17.37 -1.51 4.32
C PHE A 266 16.16 -1.30 3.43
N LEU A 267 14.99 -1.19 4.04
CA LEU A 267 13.77 -0.77 3.37
C LEU A 267 13.75 0.75 3.38
N MET A 268 13.67 1.35 2.21
CA MET A 268 13.77 2.78 2.02
C MET A 268 12.62 3.30 1.18
N ASP A 269 12.06 4.42 1.60
CA ASP A 269 11.14 5.20 0.79
C ASP A 269 11.75 6.58 0.55
N LEU A 270 11.66 7.05 -0.68
CA LEU A 270 12.20 8.35 -1.11
C LEU A 270 11.16 9.15 -1.88
N GLU A 271 11.25 10.47 -1.79
CA GLU A 271 10.47 11.37 -2.65
C GLU A 271 11.06 11.41 -4.05
N GLY A 272 10.21 11.22 -5.05
CA GLY A 272 10.56 11.20 -6.46
C GLY A 272 10.18 9.89 -7.16
N HIS A 273 10.18 9.95 -8.49
CA HIS A 273 9.77 8.89 -9.37
C HIS A 273 10.97 8.30 -10.14
N LEU A 274 10.92 7.03 -10.54
CA LEU A 274 11.96 6.40 -11.39
C LEU A 274 12.21 7.17 -12.70
N ALA A 275 11.23 7.95 -13.16
CA ALA A 275 11.33 8.76 -14.37
C ALA A 275 12.17 10.04 -14.17
N ASP A 276 12.40 10.45 -12.91
CA ASP A 276 13.21 11.61 -12.59
C ASP A 276 14.69 11.28 -12.76
N GLU A 277 15.45 12.13 -13.45
CA GLU A 277 16.85 11.84 -13.80
C GLU A 277 17.73 11.63 -12.56
N LEU A 278 17.52 12.43 -11.52
CA LEU A 278 18.25 12.32 -10.25
C LEU A 278 17.95 10.99 -9.54
N VAL A 279 16.69 10.56 -9.53
CA VAL A 279 16.29 9.26 -8.93
C VAL A 279 16.87 8.12 -9.75
N ALA A 280 16.72 8.15 -11.08
CA ALA A 280 17.29 7.13 -11.98
C ALA A 280 18.82 7.01 -11.82
N ASP A 281 19.53 8.14 -11.70
CA ASP A 281 20.97 8.13 -11.46
C ASP A 281 21.35 7.62 -10.07
N CYS A 282 20.56 7.94 -9.04
CA CYS A 282 20.72 7.38 -7.70
C CYS A 282 20.59 5.85 -7.72
N LEU A 283 19.50 5.32 -8.28
CA LEU A 283 19.25 3.88 -8.37
C LEU A 283 20.35 3.15 -9.16
N ARG A 284 20.83 3.75 -10.26
CA ARG A 284 21.97 3.24 -11.04
C ARG A 284 23.23 3.11 -10.18
N ASN A 285 23.55 4.14 -9.40
CA ASN A 285 24.74 4.13 -8.54
C ASN A 285 24.60 3.16 -7.36
N LEU A 286 23.40 3.06 -6.77
CA LEU A 286 23.10 2.05 -5.76
C LEU A 286 23.36 0.64 -6.29
N HIS A 287 22.80 0.31 -7.47
CA HIS A 287 22.97 -1.00 -8.10
C HIS A 287 24.42 -1.29 -8.50
N MET A 288 25.19 -0.26 -8.89
CA MET A 288 26.59 -0.42 -9.29
C MET A 288 27.54 -0.59 -8.09
N LYS A 289 27.34 0.14 -7.00
CA LYS A 289 28.32 0.25 -5.90
C LYS A 289 27.98 -0.60 -4.68
N HIS A 290 26.69 -0.81 -4.41
CA HIS A 290 26.21 -1.45 -3.19
C HIS A 290 25.81 -2.91 -3.45
N GLY A 291 25.12 -3.55 -2.49
CA GLY A 291 24.61 -4.89 -2.68
C GLY A 291 23.44 -4.91 -3.66
N ASN A 292 22.69 -6.01 -3.66
CA ASN A 292 21.48 -6.10 -4.47
C ASN A 292 20.52 -4.93 -4.15
N VAL A 293 19.77 -4.47 -5.15
CA VAL A 293 18.73 -3.44 -4.96
C VAL A 293 17.45 -4.02 -5.53
N LYS A 294 16.47 -4.25 -4.67
CA LYS A 294 15.12 -4.60 -5.09
C LYS A 294 14.31 -3.33 -5.24
N PHE A 295 13.78 -3.10 -6.43
CA PHE A 295 12.85 -2.02 -6.69
C PHE A 295 11.44 -2.48 -6.31
N LEU A 296 10.74 -1.72 -5.47
CA LEU A 296 9.37 -2.04 -5.03
C LEU A 296 8.32 -1.16 -5.70
N GLY A 297 8.70 -0.21 -6.57
CA GLY A 297 7.77 0.65 -7.29
C GLY A 297 8.06 2.14 -7.12
N SER A 298 7.61 2.92 -8.10
CA SER A 298 7.46 4.37 -8.03
C SER A 298 5.99 4.69 -8.26
N TYR A 299 5.36 5.44 -7.36
CA TYR A 299 3.91 5.56 -7.31
C TYR A 299 3.47 6.89 -6.69
N PRO A 300 2.22 7.32 -6.94
CA PRO A 300 1.68 8.55 -6.34
C PRO A 300 1.69 8.45 -4.81
N ALA A 301 2.25 9.47 -4.15
CA ALA A 301 2.26 9.64 -2.72
C ALA A 301 0.91 10.17 -2.21
N ALA A 302 0.53 9.78 -0.99
CA ALA A 302 -0.71 10.24 -0.37
C ALA A 302 -0.59 11.72 0.08
N GLY A 303 -1.65 12.49 -0.12
CA GLY A 303 -1.71 13.90 0.28
C GLY A 303 -1.53 14.90 -0.88
N VAL A 304 -1.61 16.20 -0.56
CA VAL A 304 -1.77 17.29 -1.55
C VAL A 304 -0.54 18.20 -1.68
N ASN A 305 0.56 17.92 -0.98
CA ASN A 305 1.71 18.84 -0.86
C ASN A 305 2.73 18.75 -2.02
N GLY A 306 2.39 18.08 -3.12
CA GLY A 306 3.28 17.84 -4.26
C GLY A 306 3.82 19.08 -4.99
N ASP A 307 2.99 20.11 -5.13
CA ASP A 307 3.26 21.18 -6.09
C ASP A 307 4.41 22.12 -5.67
N ASN A 308 4.59 22.33 -4.36
CA ASN A 308 5.59 23.27 -3.85
C ASN A 308 7.03 22.74 -3.95
N VAL A 309 7.24 21.44 -3.75
CA VAL A 309 8.58 20.82 -3.84
C VAL A 309 9.04 20.71 -5.30
N ARG A 310 8.10 20.55 -6.24
CA ARG A 310 8.35 20.29 -7.66
C ARG A 310 8.89 21.50 -8.43
N THR A 311 8.51 22.71 -8.04
CA THR A 311 8.83 23.92 -8.80
C THR A 311 10.29 24.31 -8.62
N GLU A 312 10.82 24.25 -7.39
CA GLU A 312 12.19 24.67 -7.09
C GLU A 312 13.25 23.71 -7.66
N VAL A 313 13.01 22.40 -7.62
CA VAL A 313 13.97 21.38 -8.11
C VAL A 313 14.03 21.34 -9.65
N SER A 314 12.87 21.52 -10.31
CA SER A 314 12.77 21.49 -11.78
C SER A 314 13.52 22.64 -12.44
N GLU A 315 13.41 23.87 -11.93
CA GLU A 315 14.08 25.05 -12.49
C GLU A 315 15.61 24.96 -12.37
N ALA A 316 16.11 24.49 -11.22
CA ALA A 316 17.55 24.34 -10.99
C ALA A 316 18.17 23.25 -11.89
N SER A 317 17.46 22.13 -12.08
CA SER A 317 17.92 21.03 -12.94
C SER A 317 18.00 21.46 -14.41
N LEU A 318 16.94 22.09 -14.94
CA LEU A 318 16.90 22.56 -16.32
C LEU A 318 18.02 23.55 -16.63
N SER A 319 18.29 24.48 -15.71
CA SER A 319 19.40 25.43 -15.86
C SER A 319 20.77 24.73 -15.90
N ALA A 320 20.97 23.70 -15.07
CA ALA A 320 22.20 22.92 -15.07
C ALA A 320 22.39 22.11 -16.36
N ASP A 321 21.31 21.54 -16.91
CA ASP A 321 21.34 20.77 -18.15
C ASP A 321 21.65 21.64 -19.37
N GLU A 322 21.03 22.82 -19.47
CA GLU A 322 21.34 23.81 -20.51
C GLU A 322 22.80 24.23 -20.47
N TRP A 323 23.33 24.49 -19.27
CA TRP A 323 24.73 24.83 -19.05
C TRP A 323 25.68 23.70 -19.46
N LEU A 324 25.37 22.46 -19.09
CA LEU A 324 26.15 21.28 -19.48
C LEU A 324 26.10 21.02 -21.00
N ALA A 325 24.95 21.21 -21.62
CA ALA A 325 24.78 21.08 -23.07
C ALA A 325 25.64 22.10 -23.82
N ASP A 326 25.65 23.36 -23.37
CA ASP A 326 26.54 24.41 -23.92
C ASP A 326 28.01 24.02 -23.79
N LEU A 327 28.47 23.57 -22.62
CA LEU A 327 29.85 23.15 -22.42
C LEU A 327 30.24 21.95 -23.31
N ARG A 328 29.35 20.95 -23.43
CA ARG A 328 29.58 19.78 -24.31
C ARG A 328 29.65 20.20 -25.78
N GLY A 329 28.88 21.22 -26.19
CA GLY A 329 28.94 21.80 -27.52
C GLY A 329 30.29 22.44 -27.86
N ARG A 330 31.12 22.78 -26.85
CA ARG A 330 32.45 23.38 -27.02
C ARG A 330 33.59 22.36 -27.10
N ILE A 331 33.28 21.06 -26.98
CA ILE A 331 34.28 20.00 -27.13
C ILE A 331 34.74 19.98 -28.59
N LEU A 332 36.00 20.36 -28.83
CA LEU A 332 36.63 20.27 -30.14
C LEU A 332 36.72 18.79 -30.54
N ARG A 333 36.13 18.45 -31.70
CA ARG A 333 36.22 17.12 -32.31
C ARG A 333 37.46 16.97 -33.16
#